data_AF-A0A1I5KQ59-F1
#
_entry.id   AF-A0A1I5KQ59-F1
#
_cell.length_a   1.000
_cell.length_b   1.000
_cell.length_c   1.000
_cell.angle_alpha   90.00
_cell.angle_beta   90.00
_cell.angle_gamma   90.00
#
_symmetry.space_group_name_H-M   'P 1'
#
loop_
_entity.id
_entity.type
_entity.pdbx_description
1 polymer ?
#
loop_
_entity_poly.entity_id
_entity_poly.type
_entity_poly.pdbx_seq_one_letter_code
_entity_poly.pdbx_strand_id
1 'polypeptide(L)' 'CFNNGLIMRAVGDTMIIAPPLVISQAEVDELVEKARKCLDLTWEQVRSLA' A
#
# COMPACT_ATOMS: atom_id res chain seq x y z
N CYS A 1 -1.52 -2.42 -5.69
CA CYS A 1 -0.29 -2.63 -4.88
C CYS A 1 0.83 -3.30 -5.66
N PHE A 2 0.62 -4.48 -6.26
CA PHE A 2 1.69 -5.20 -6.98
C PHE A 2 2.40 -4.40 -8.08
N ASN A 3 1.66 -3.60 -8.87
CA ASN A 3 2.25 -2.76 -9.92
C ASN A 3 3.09 -1.58 -9.40
N ASN A 4 3.02 -1.26 -8.11
CA ASN A 4 3.82 -0.20 -7.48
C ASN A 4 4.99 -0.77 -6.65
N GLY A 5 5.32 -2.06 -6.82
CA GLY A 5 6.43 -2.71 -6.11
C GLY A 5 6.19 -2.86 -4.61
N LEU A 6 4.92 -2.91 -4.17
CA LEU A 6 4.53 -3.10 -2.78
C LEU A 6 3.58 -4.31 -2.66
N ILE A 7 3.96 -5.26 -1.81
CA ILE A 7 3.13 -6.41 -1.47
C ILE A 7 2.36 -6.07 -0.19
N MET A 8 1.03 -5.98 -0.30
CA MET A 8 0.12 -5.88 0.85
C MET A 8 -0.93 -6.97 0.72
N ARG A 9 -1.37 -7.55 1.84
CA ARG A 9 -2.42 -8.56 1.87
C ARG A 9 -3.74 -7.90 2.23
N ALA A 10 -4.77 -8.12 1.42
CA ALA A 10 -6.13 -7.71 1.74
C ALA A 10 -6.81 -8.78 2.60
N VAL A 11 -7.47 -8.35 3.68
CA VAL A 11 -8.35 -9.15 4.54
C VAL A 11 -9.66 -8.37 4.70
N GLY A 12 -10.66 -8.73 3.88
CA GLY A 12 -11.85 -7.89 3.70
C GLY A 12 -11.45 -6.51 3.17
N ASP A 13 -11.95 -5.45 3.81
CA ASP A 13 -11.63 -4.05 3.47
C ASP A 13 -10.36 -3.54 4.17
N THR A 14 -9.65 -4.40 4.91
CA THR A 14 -8.42 -4.02 5.62
C THR A 14 -7.18 -4.49 4.88
N MET A 15 -6.25 -3.58 4.65
CA MET A 15 -4.92 -3.91 4.12
C MET A 15 -3.94 -4.13 5.26
N ILE A 16 -3.29 -5.30 5.29
CA ILE A 16 -2.27 -5.67 6.28
C ILE A 16 -0.89 -5.83 5.64
N ILE A 17 0.13 -5.48 6.41
CA ILE A 17 1.55 -5.50 6.03
C ILE A 17 2.38 -5.97 7.23
N ALA A 18 3.30 -6.90 6.97
CA ALA A 18 4.23 -7.44 7.95
C ALA A 18 5.64 -7.43 7.33
N PRO A 19 6.33 -6.27 7.36
CA PRO A 19 7.67 -6.15 6.79
C PRO A 19 8.67 -7.01 7.59
N PRO A 20 9.84 -7.34 7.01
CA PRO A 20 10.92 -8.00 7.73
C PRO A 20 11.36 -7.17 8.94
N LEU A 21 11.76 -7.84 10.04
CA LEU A 21 12.24 -7.17 11.26
C LEU A 21 13.55 -6.39 11.06
N VAL A 22 14.23 -6.60 9.93
CA VAL A 22 15.49 -5.96 9.56
C VAL A 22 15.30 -4.66 8.77
N ILE A 23 14.06 -4.24 8.53
CA ILE A 23 13.75 -3.04 7.75
C ILE A 23 14.33 -1.78 8.39
N SER A 24 14.94 -0.93 7.57
CA SER A 24 15.46 0.38 7.98
C SER A 24 14.36 1.45 7.98
N GLN A 25 14.61 2.59 8.63
CA GLN A 25 13.64 3.70 8.65
C GLN A 25 13.34 4.24 7.24
N ALA A 26 14.36 4.35 6.37
CA ALA A 26 14.18 4.81 5.00
C ALA A 26 13.29 3.86 4.17
N GLU A 27 13.42 2.55 4.38
CA GLU A 27 12.55 1.57 3.72
C GLU A 27 11.12 1.59 4.28
N VAL A 28 10.94 1.95 5.55
CA VAL A 28 9.60 2.19 6.13
C VAL A 28 8.95 3.41 5.46
N ASP A 29 9.69 4.50 5.27
CA ASP A 29 9.19 5.69 4.58
C ASP A 29 8.78 5.36 3.13
N GLU A 30 9.61 4.61 2.40
CA GLU A 30 9.31 4.14 1.04
C GLU A 30 8.05 3.24 1.01
N LEU A 31 7.91 2.35 2.00
CA LEU A 31 6.76 1.46 2.13
C LEU A 31 5.47 2.26 2.31
N VAL A 32 5.48 3.27 3.19
CA VAL A 32 4.31 4.11 3.47
C VAL A 32 3.97 4.99 2.27
N GLU A 33 4.97 5.55 1.58
CA GLU A 33 4.75 6.34 0.36
C GLU A 33 4.07 5.51 -0.73
N LYS A 34 4.57 4.29 -0.98
CA LYS A 34 3.96 3.37 -1.94
C LYS A 34 2.56 2.93 -1.52
N ALA A 35 2.34 2.70 -0.22
CA ALA A 35 1.03 2.32 0.30
C ALA A 35 0.01 3.45 0.06
N ARG A 36 0.39 4.69 0.37
CA ARG A 36 -0.44 5.87 0.14
C ARG A 36 -0.79 6.04 -1.33
N LYS A 37 0.19 5.94 -2.23
CA LYS A 37 -0.05 5.98 -3.68
C LYS A 37 -1.05 4.90 -4.14
N CYS A 38 -0.96 3.69 -3.60
CA CYS A 38 -1.91 2.63 -3.93
C CYS A 38 -3.33 2.93 -3.45
N LEU A 39 -3.46 3.51 -2.25
CA LEU A 39 -4.75 3.92 -1.70
C LEU A 39 -5.36 5.08 -2.50
N ASP A 40 -4.56 6.08 -2.88
CA ASP A 40 -5.00 7.21 -3.70
C ASP A 40 -5.54 6.72 -5.06
N LEU A 41 -4.81 5.82 -5.74
CA LEU A 41 -5.28 5.21 -6.99
C LEU A 41 -6.57 4.40 -6.81
N THR A 42 -6.68 3.67 -5.70
CA THR A 42 -7.90 2.90 -5.38
C THR A 42 -9.08 3.86 -5.18
N TRP A 43 -8.86 4.97 -4.47
CA TRP A 43 -9.85 6.00 -4.27
C TRP A 43 -10.28 6.69 -5.56
N GLU A 44 -9.32 7.08 -6.41
CA GLU A 44 -9.62 7.65 -7.74
C GLU A 44 -10.48 6.72 -8.57
N GLN A 45 -10.13 5.43 -8.60
CA GLN A 45 -10.90 4.42 -9.33
C GLN A 45 -12.32 4.29 -8.78
N VAL A 46 -12.49 4.14 -7.46
CA VAL A 46 -13.82 4.03 -6.83
C VAL A 46 -14.63 5.30 -7.04
N ARG A 47 -14.01 6.47 -6.92
CA ARG A 47 -14.67 7.78 -7.14
C ARG A 47 -15.12 7.97 -8.59
N SER A 48 -14.37 7.45 -9.56
CA SER A 48 -14.74 7.54 -10.98
C SER A 48 -15.92 6.65 -11.38
N LEU A 49 -16.31 5.71 -10.51
CA LEU A 49 -17.43 4.78 -10.70
C LEU A 49 -18.76 5.31 -10.11
N ALA A 50 -18.72 6.45 -9.42
CA ALA A 50 -19.88 7.13 -8.83
C ALA A 50 -20.27 8.37 -9.65
#